data_AF-A0A0D1WAM5-F1
#
_entry.id   AF-A0A0D1WAM5-F1
#
_cell.length_a   1.000
_cell.length_b   1.000
_cell.length_c   1.000
_cell.angle_alpha   90.00
_cell.angle_beta   90.00
_cell.angle_gamma   90.00
#
_symmetry.space_group_name_H-M   'P 1'
#
loop_
_entity.id
_entity.type
_entity.pdbx_description
1 polymer ?
#
loop_
_entity_poly.entity_id
_entity_poly.type
_entity_poly.pdbx_seq_one_letter_code
_entity_poly.pdbx_strand_id
1 'polypeptide(L)'
;MKANSGVGSHNVARIKARIWNVPFALTLLWIVVLLWGERYAFQRRVRNCLWQEWESWPAHAQPHHVLLIADPQLVDPHTYPDRPWPLSTLTVAYTDRYLRRSYHYLQDYLRPDATLFLGDLFDGGREWGTTESSSPEERYKKYGTGVWEKEYVRFSNLFLRSWYKGHHVSLAEPEGRRILASLPGNHDLGFAAGIQSPVRERFDAFFGPLNRVDILGNHSFVHLDTVSLSAMDQIDPETGSSGAGDGSAATTASSQIWKPVEEFLEGAKATRVKAIEHVCATRFGWKPGHQTLFSPEIESAARFEHSIASPKPHKELTSSQFPTIILSHVPLFRPGTTSCGPMRERGTAIPLSAGYQYQNVLTPLISQDIVKHLTAEEITMIYSGDDHDYCEIEHNEFTGRIREITVKSMSWAMGIRNPGVQLVSLWNPVDIQKVMSGDDALATPRDTVQNHLCLLPNQLSIFIRYAQVLGLTLVVLAVHAIRYKPGANSESSHEKSEPLLPVTREHRGSNTSQTSSLQNQNQHLSTRKTGGYGNIPAISRTASPVKSGHEQFGDEVWGMPRGSYNAQAVSKVKRPPSRLVYFGKNMFQVAWPVLLLYSWLIWTG
;
A
#
# COMPACT_ATOMS: atom_id res chain seq x y z
N MET A 1 60.21 3.18 8.53
CA MET A 1 59.29 4.33 8.32
C MET A 1 58.97 4.45 6.84
N LYS A 2 57.80 3.97 6.40
CA LYS A 2 57.28 4.20 5.03
C LYS A 2 56.16 5.24 5.16
N ALA A 3 56.40 6.44 4.66
CA ALA A 3 55.41 7.51 4.61
C ALA A 3 54.41 7.21 3.48
N ASN A 4 53.12 7.14 3.84
CA ASN A 4 52.03 7.03 2.89
C ASN A 4 51.93 8.31 2.04
N SER A 5 52.00 8.13 0.73
CA SER A 5 51.74 9.15 -0.28
C SER A 5 50.32 9.69 -0.13
N GLY A 6 50.22 10.99 0.18
CA GLY A 6 48.98 11.71 0.35
C GLY A 6 48.09 11.67 -0.91
N VAL A 7 46.78 11.57 -0.66
CA VAL A 7 45.72 11.75 -1.64
C VAL A 7 45.91 13.13 -2.31
N GLY A 8 46.31 13.11 -3.59
CA GLY A 8 46.74 14.31 -4.30
C GLY A 8 45.69 15.41 -4.42
N SER A 9 46.14 16.66 -4.25
CA SER A 9 45.42 17.93 -4.46
C SER A 9 44.56 17.98 -5.74
N HIS A 10 44.96 17.28 -6.80
CA HIS A 10 44.21 17.14 -8.05
C HIS A 10 42.87 16.41 -7.90
N ASN A 11 42.77 15.40 -7.03
CA ASN A 11 41.51 14.70 -6.76
C ASN A 11 40.55 15.61 -5.99
N VAL A 12 41.06 16.37 -5.03
CA VAL A 12 40.27 17.37 -4.27
C VAL A 12 39.80 18.51 -5.17
N ALA A 13 40.63 19.01 -6.08
CA ALA A 13 40.27 20.06 -7.04
C ALA A 13 39.23 19.58 -8.08
N ARG A 14 39.34 18.34 -8.58
CA ARG A 14 38.34 17.73 -9.47
C ARG A 14 37.01 17.48 -8.76
N ILE A 15 37.03 17.05 -7.51
CA ILE A 15 35.83 16.89 -6.68
C ILE A 15 35.18 18.25 -6.42
N LYS A 16 35.96 19.28 -6.06
CA LYS A 16 35.47 20.66 -5.91
C LYS A 16 34.83 21.16 -7.22
N ALA A 17 35.50 21.07 -8.37
CA ALA A 17 34.94 21.51 -9.66
C ALA A 17 33.65 20.76 -10.06
N ARG A 18 33.51 19.50 -9.65
CA ARG A 18 32.31 18.68 -9.91
C ARG A 18 31.15 19.01 -8.96
N ILE A 19 31.43 19.35 -7.70
CA ILE A 19 30.45 19.83 -6.71
C ILE A 19 29.89 21.21 -7.08
N TRP A 20 30.68 22.05 -7.76
CA TRP A 20 30.25 23.37 -8.26
C TRP A 20 29.49 23.32 -9.60
N ASN A 21 29.22 22.14 -10.16
CA ASN A 21 28.42 22.01 -11.37
C ASN A 21 26.92 21.95 -11.03
N VAL A 22 26.13 22.89 -11.57
CA VAL A 22 24.71 23.07 -11.25
C VAL A 22 23.87 21.77 -11.37
N PRO A 23 23.98 20.97 -12.45
CA PRO A 23 23.26 19.70 -12.56
C PRO A 23 23.65 18.70 -11.47
N PHE A 24 24.93 18.64 -11.08
CA PHE A 24 25.37 17.71 -10.05
C PHE A 24 24.77 18.08 -8.68
N ALA A 25 24.76 19.37 -8.33
CA ALA A 25 24.12 19.85 -7.11
C ALA A 25 22.61 19.55 -7.09
N LEU A 26 21.92 19.75 -8.22
CA LEU A 26 20.50 19.40 -8.38
C LEU A 26 20.27 17.89 -8.25
N THR A 27 21.12 17.05 -8.85
CA THR A 27 21.06 15.59 -8.68
C THR A 27 21.22 15.20 -7.21
N LEU A 28 22.18 15.78 -6.49
CA LEU A 28 22.37 15.50 -5.07
C LEU A 28 21.14 15.91 -4.23
N LEU A 29 20.56 17.08 -4.52
CA LEU A 29 19.31 17.52 -3.90
C LEU A 29 18.20 16.49 -4.11
N TRP A 30 18.01 16.02 -5.34
CA TRP A 30 17.03 14.98 -5.65
C TRP A 30 17.31 13.66 -4.93
N ILE A 31 18.57 13.23 -4.84
CA ILE A 31 18.94 12.02 -4.09
C ILE A 31 18.49 12.15 -2.63
N VAL A 32 18.79 13.28 -1.99
CA VAL A 32 18.39 13.55 -0.59
C VAL A 32 16.87 13.56 -0.46
N VAL A 33 16.15 14.24 -1.35
CA VAL A 33 14.68 14.37 -1.31
C VAL A 33 14.01 13.02 -1.52
N LEU A 34 14.49 12.21 -2.46
CA LEU A 34 13.95 10.87 -2.72
C LEU A 34 14.23 9.91 -1.55
N LEU A 35 15.44 9.91 -0.99
CA LEU A 35 15.75 9.10 0.20
C LEU A 35 14.93 9.56 1.41
N TRP A 36 14.70 10.87 1.54
CA TRP A 36 13.83 11.42 2.56
C TRP A 36 12.39 10.91 2.42
N GLY A 37 11.77 11.03 1.25
CA GLY A 37 10.38 10.68 1.03
C GLY A 37 10.13 9.17 0.94
N GLU A 38 10.99 8.43 0.23
CA GLU A 38 10.77 7.00 -0.04
C GLU A 38 11.27 6.06 1.08
N ARG A 39 12.06 6.56 2.03
CA ARG A 39 12.63 5.76 3.13
C ARG A 39 12.48 6.43 4.49
N TYR A 40 13.16 7.55 4.68
CA TYR A 40 13.29 8.16 6.01
C TYR A 40 11.94 8.60 6.60
N ALA A 41 11.02 9.13 5.78
CA ALA A 41 9.71 9.56 6.23
C ALA A 41 8.91 8.41 6.86
N PHE A 42 8.90 7.23 6.22
CA PHE A 42 8.23 6.02 6.72
C PHE A 42 8.93 5.49 7.98
N GLN A 43 10.25 5.32 7.90
CA GLN A 43 11.04 4.83 9.01
C GLN A 43 10.87 5.70 10.27
N ARG A 44 10.96 7.03 10.13
CA ARG A 44 10.86 7.96 11.25
C ARG A 44 9.48 7.91 11.90
N ARG A 45 8.40 7.83 11.10
CA ARG A 45 7.04 7.75 11.62
C ARG A 45 6.84 6.50 12.49
N VAL A 46 7.25 5.33 12.00
CA VAL A 46 7.13 4.08 12.76
C VAL A 46 8.05 4.04 13.99
N ARG A 47 9.29 4.55 13.88
CA ARG A 47 10.22 4.59 15.02
C ARG A 47 9.70 5.42 16.20
N ASN A 48 8.92 6.46 15.94
CA ASN A 48 8.29 7.25 17.00
C ASN A 48 7.16 6.50 17.73
N CYS A 49 6.72 5.36 17.19
CA CYS A 49 5.66 4.53 17.75
C CYS A 49 6.21 3.26 18.43
N LEU A 50 7.53 3.15 18.62
CA LEU A 50 8.12 2.03 19.35
C LEU A 50 7.46 1.90 20.71
N TRP A 51 7.14 0.67 21.10
CA TRP A 51 6.41 0.35 22.34
C TRP A 51 7.03 1.03 23.57
N GLN A 52 8.36 1.06 23.67
CA GLN A 52 9.08 1.65 24.81
C GLN A 52 8.92 3.17 24.94
N GLU A 53 8.49 3.88 23.90
CA GLU A 53 8.39 5.34 23.91
C GLU A 53 7.11 5.85 24.60
N TRP A 54 6.10 4.99 24.75
CA TRP A 54 4.79 5.39 25.25
C TRP A 54 4.16 4.44 26.25
N GLU A 55 4.61 3.18 26.32
CA GLU A 55 4.13 2.23 27.33
C GLU A 55 4.51 2.68 28.73
N SER A 56 3.56 2.53 29.65
CA SER A 56 3.72 2.91 31.06
C SER A 56 3.39 1.74 32.00
N TRP A 57 3.88 0.55 31.64
CA TRP A 57 3.72 -0.64 32.46
C TRP A 57 4.80 -0.74 33.57
N PRO A 58 4.52 -1.46 34.66
CA PRO A 58 5.53 -1.79 35.67
C PRO A 58 6.73 -2.53 35.06
N ALA A 59 7.93 -2.39 35.65
CA ALA A 59 9.18 -2.93 35.10
C ALA A 59 9.22 -4.46 34.92
N HIS A 60 8.34 -5.20 35.62
CA HIS A 60 8.22 -6.66 35.52
C HIS A 60 7.13 -7.11 34.53
N ALA A 61 6.40 -6.17 33.93
CA ALA A 61 5.34 -6.46 32.99
C ALA A 61 5.92 -7.06 31.70
N GLN A 62 5.20 -8.03 31.15
CA GLN A 62 5.47 -8.60 29.83
C GLN A 62 4.24 -8.33 28.96
N PRO A 63 4.14 -7.13 28.39
CA PRO A 63 2.98 -6.76 27.59
C PRO A 63 2.93 -7.57 26.30
N HIS A 64 1.71 -7.91 25.89
CA HIS A 64 1.40 -8.49 24.59
C HIS A 64 1.03 -7.36 23.63
N HIS A 65 1.66 -7.33 22.46
CA HIS A 65 1.58 -6.24 21.51
C HIS A 65 0.66 -6.56 20.33
N VAL A 66 -0.42 -5.79 20.18
CA VAL A 66 -1.37 -5.94 19.08
C VAL A 66 -1.32 -4.73 18.15
N LEU A 67 -1.23 -5.00 16.85
CA LEU A 67 -1.36 -4.02 15.77
C LEU A 67 -2.75 -4.13 15.15
N LEU A 68 -3.55 -3.08 15.24
CA LEU A 68 -4.85 -3.00 14.57
C LEU A 68 -4.74 -2.17 13.29
N ILE A 69 -5.27 -2.71 12.20
CA ILE A 69 -5.28 -2.08 10.87
C ILE A 69 -6.73 -1.96 10.41
N ALA A 70 -7.19 -0.75 10.13
CA ALA A 70 -8.50 -0.50 9.52
C ALA A 70 -8.33 -0.02 8.06
N ASP A 71 -9.31 -0.39 7.23
CA ASP A 71 -9.51 0.05 5.84
C ASP A 71 -8.21 0.14 5.03
N PRO A 72 -7.45 -0.96 4.87
CA PRO A 72 -6.40 -0.99 3.86
C PRO A 72 -7.01 -0.77 2.46
N GLN A 73 -8.27 -1.17 2.26
CA GLN A 73 -9.18 -0.86 1.15
C GLN A 73 -8.44 -0.77 -0.18
N LEU A 74 -8.02 -1.95 -0.66
CA LEU A 74 -7.17 -2.04 -1.84
C LEU A 74 -7.84 -1.39 -3.04
N VAL A 75 -7.26 -0.27 -3.51
CA VAL A 75 -7.78 0.49 -4.63
C VAL A 75 -7.87 -0.36 -5.88
N ASP A 76 -8.99 -0.25 -6.58
CA ASP A 76 -9.34 -1.08 -7.72
C ASP A 76 -10.26 -0.31 -8.71
N PRO A 77 -10.82 -0.95 -9.76
CA PRO A 77 -11.72 -0.29 -10.70
C PRO A 77 -13.03 0.23 -10.09
N HIS A 78 -13.43 -0.20 -8.90
CA HIS A 78 -14.58 0.34 -8.18
C HIS A 78 -14.25 1.71 -7.55
N THR A 79 -13.00 1.93 -7.10
CA THR A 79 -12.62 3.17 -6.40
C THR A 79 -12.64 4.41 -7.29
N TYR A 80 -12.13 4.29 -8.52
CA TYR A 80 -12.10 5.37 -9.50
C TYR A 80 -12.61 4.86 -10.86
N PRO A 81 -13.94 4.69 -10.99
CA PRO A 81 -14.54 3.98 -12.10
C PRO A 81 -14.21 4.56 -13.48
N ASP A 82 -14.06 5.88 -13.55
CA ASP A 82 -13.88 6.63 -14.79
C ASP A 82 -12.41 7.00 -15.05
N ARG A 83 -11.48 6.47 -14.24
CA ARG A 83 -10.05 6.75 -14.40
C ARG A 83 -9.47 5.92 -15.55
N PRO A 84 -9.02 6.55 -16.65
CA PRO A 84 -8.55 5.81 -17.82
C PRO A 84 -7.19 5.16 -17.58
N TRP A 85 -6.88 4.13 -18.37
CA TRP A 85 -5.52 3.62 -18.50
C TRP A 85 -4.62 4.71 -19.13
N PRO A 86 -3.38 4.91 -18.65
CA PRO A 86 -2.66 4.14 -17.62
C PRO A 86 -2.82 4.68 -16.19
N LEU A 87 -3.59 5.74 -15.96
CA LEU A 87 -3.70 6.40 -14.65
C LEU A 87 -4.32 5.48 -13.60
N SER A 88 -5.29 4.64 -13.96
CA SER A 88 -5.88 3.64 -13.05
C SER A 88 -4.83 2.66 -12.53
N THR A 89 -4.06 2.04 -13.44
CA THR A 89 -2.96 1.13 -13.08
C THR A 89 -1.89 1.80 -12.25
N LEU A 90 -1.55 3.05 -12.56
CA LEU A 90 -0.57 3.82 -11.78
C LEU A 90 -1.06 4.07 -10.35
N THR A 91 -2.35 4.35 -10.19
CA THR A 91 -2.98 4.60 -8.89
C THR A 91 -2.89 3.38 -7.99
N VAL A 92 -3.34 2.23 -8.50
CA VAL A 92 -3.22 0.94 -7.81
C VAL A 92 -1.76 0.68 -7.42
N ALA A 93 -0.84 0.81 -8.38
CA ALA A 93 0.57 0.51 -8.14
C ALA A 93 1.23 1.43 -7.10
N TYR A 94 0.80 2.69 -6.94
CA TYR A 94 1.34 3.58 -5.89
C TYR A 94 0.69 3.34 -4.54
N THR A 95 -0.61 3.06 -4.49
CA THR A 95 -1.29 2.70 -3.24
C THR A 95 -0.76 1.40 -2.67
N ASP A 96 -0.60 0.37 -3.50
CA ASP A 96 0.01 -0.90 -3.08
C ASP A 96 1.42 -0.71 -2.52
N ARG A 97 2.22 0.18 -3.12
CA ARG A 97 3.58 0.50 -2.63
C ARG A 97 3.54 1.21 -1.29
N TYR A 98 2.63 2.15 -1.13
CA TYR A 98 2.43 2.84 0.14
C TYR A 98 2.07 1.84 1.25
N LEU A 99 1.07 0.98 1.00
CA LEU A 99 0.63 -0.04 1.95
C LEU A 99 1.75 -1.03 2.27
N ARG A 100 2.40 -1.59 1.24
CA ARG A 100 3.53 -2.51 1.40
C ARG A 100 4.62 -1.91 2.27
N ARG A 101 5.02 -0.68 1.98
CA ARG A 101 6.12 -0.02 2.69
C ARG A 101 5.74 0.27 4.12
N SER A 102 4.57 0.87 4.35
CA SER A 102 4.07 1.17 5.70
C SER A 102 4.00 -0.10 6.54
N TYR A 103 3.37 -1.15 6.02
CA TYR A 103 3.23 -2.42 6.70
C TYR A 103 4.58 -3.10 6.98
N HIS A 104 5.51 -3.07 6.02
CA HIS A 104 6.87 -3.60 6.21
C HIS A 104 7.59 -2.91 7.37
N TYR A 105 7.58 -1.57 7.43
CA TYR A 105 8.20 -0.85 8.54
C TYR A 105 7.52 -1.16 9.88
N LEU A 106 6.18 -1.23 9.92
CA LEU A 106 5.45 -1.60 11.14
C LEU A 106 5.86 -2.99 11.61
N GLN A 107 5.90 -3.98 10.72
CA GLN A 107 6.25 -5.35 11.09
C GLN A 107 7.72 -5.49 11.50
N ASP A 108 8.64 -4.82 10.82
CA ASP A 108 10.08 -4.95 11.10
C ASP A 108 10.51 -4.26 12.40
N TYR A 109 9.95 -3.07 12.66
CA TYR A 109 10.34 -2.23 13.81
C TYR A 109 9.51 -2.51 15.05
N LEU A 110 8.19 -2.67 14.90
CA LEU A 110 7.31 -2.88 16.06
C LEU A 110 7.21 -4.36 16.41
N ARG A 111 7.28 -5.27 15.43
CA ARG A 111 7.17 -6.73 15.63
C ARG A 111 6.01 -7.13 16.57
N PRO A 112 4.77 -6.73 16.26
CA PRO A 112 3.61 -7.05 17.09
C PRO A 112 3.40 -8.57 17.17
N ASP A 113 2.94 -9.02 18.34
CA ASP A 113 2.54 -10.40 18.62
C ASP A 113 1.29 -10.79 17.83
N ALA A 114 0.33 -9.87 17.70
CA ALA A 114 -0.87 -10.07 16.89
C ALA A 114 -1.10 -8.91 15.92
N THR A 115 -1.59 -9.20 14.71
CA THR A 115 -2.06 -8.19 13.75
C THR A 115 -3.52 -8.47 13.40
N LEU A 116 -4.42 -7.54 13.69
CA LEU A 116 -5.86 -7.70 13.47
C LEU A 116 -6.33 -6.67 12.45
N PHE A 117 -7.12 -7.10 11.46
CA PHE A 117 -7.74 -6.21 10.48
C PHE A 117 -9.19 -5.95 10.86
N LEU A 118 -9.63 -4.70 10.74
CA LEU A 118 -10.96 -4.22 11.14
C LEU A 118 -11.88 -3.97 9.94
N GLY A 119 -11.91 -4.88 8.98
CA GLY A 119 -12.75 -4.78 7.78
C GLY A 119 -12.19 -3.92 6.66
N ASP A 120 -12.98 -3.84 5.59
CA ASP A 120 -12.70 -3.15 4.33
C ASP A 120 -11.31 -3.47 3.78
N LEU A 121 -11.09 -4.77 3.56
CA LEU A 121 -9.86 -5.27 2.97
C LEU A 121 -9.77 -4.85 1.49
N PHE A 122 -10.89 -4.90 0.80
CA PHE A 122 -11.05 -4.56 -0.61
C PHE A 122 -12.01 -3.38 -0.77
N ASP A 123 -11.86 -2.59 -1.83
CA ASP A 123 -12.83 -1.51 -2.12
C ASP A 123 -14.02 -2.02 -2.95
N GLY A 124 -13.78 -2.85 -3.95
CA GLY A 124 -14.80 -3.48 -4.79
C GLY A 124 -15.16 -4.91 -4.37
N GLY A 125 -14.79 -5.35 -3.16
CA GLY A 125 -14.90 -6.74 -2.72
C GLY A 125 -16.29 -7.34 -2.90
N ARG A 126 -17.33 -6.58 -2.56
CA ARG A 126 -18.75 -6.96 -2.71
C ARG A 126 -19.24 -6.96 -4.16
N GLU A 127 -18.61 -6.18 -5.04
CA GLU A 127 -19.05 -5.96 -6.42
C GLU A 127 -18.55 -7.08 -7.35
N TRP A 128 -17.47 -7.76 -6.99
CA TRP A 128 -16.93 -8.85 -7.79
C TRP A 128 -17.81 -10.09 -7.61
N GLY A 129 -18.52 -10.48 -8.66
CA GLY A 129 -19.45 -11.61 -8.62
C GLY A 129 -18.81 -12.95 -8.27
N THR A 130 -19.64 -13.92 -7.90
CA THR A 130 -19.25 -15.32 -7.70
C THR A 130 -19.76 -16.19 -8.86
N THR A 131 -19.68 -17.51 -8.73
CA THR A 131 -20.36 -18.44 -9.64
C THR A 131 -21.89 -18.33 -9.58
N GLU A 132 -22.42 -17.86 -8.45
CA GLU A 132 -23.85 -17.85 -8.12
C GLU A 132 -24.41 -16.43 -7.94
N SER A 133 -23.56 -15.42 -7.98
CA SER A 133 -23.94 -14.02 -7.76
C SER A 133 -23.25 -13.10 -8.76
N SER A 134 -23.87 -11.96 -9.05
CA SER A 134 -23.30 -10.91 -9.88
C SER A 134 -23.50 -9.56 -9.22
N SER A 135 -22.66 -8.59 -9.56
CA SER A 135 -22.82 -7.21 -9.10
C SER A 135 -24.27 -6.71 -9.29
N PRO A 136 -24.88 -6.10 -8.25
CA PRO A 136 -26.14 -5.37 -8.40
C PRO A 136 -25.99 -4.19 -9.37
N GLU A 137 -24.81 -3.57 -9.40
CA GLU A 137 -24.51 -2.49 -10.33
C GLU A 137 -24.13 -3.02 -11.72
N GLU A 138 -24.86 -2.55 -12.74
CA GLU A 138 -24.70 -2.97 -14.14
C GLU A 138 -23.26 -2.83 -14.65
N ARG A 139 -22.57 -1.76 -14.24
CA ARG A 139 -21.19 -1.47 -14.68
C ARG A 139 -20.16 -2.50 -14.22
N TYR A 140 -20.44 -3.21 -13.12
CA TYR A 140 -19.52 -4.17 -12.52
C TYR A 140 -19.89 -5.63 -12.78
N LYS A 141 -21.03 -5.92 -13.42
CA LYS A 141 -21.45 -7.29 -13.78
C LYS A 141 -20.42 -8.09 -14.60
N LYS A 142 -19.53 -7.39 -15.32
CA LYS A 142 -18.43 -8.00 -16.08
C LYS A 142 -17.30 -8.55 -15.20
N TYR A 143 -17.25 -8.17 -13.93
CA TYR A 143 -16.23 -8.61 -12.97
C TYR A 143 -16.81 -9.75 -12.13
N GLY A 144 -16.10 -10.87 -12.09
CA GLY A 144 -16.50 -12.07 -11.34
C GLY A 144 -15.35 -12.64 -10.51
N THR A 145 -15.45 -13.91 -10.16
CA THR A 145 -14.54 -14.60 -9.22
C THR A 145 -13.06 -14.41 -9.56
N GLY A 146 -12.68 -14.52 -10.84
CA GLY A 146 -11.27 -14.40 -11.25
C GLY A 146 -10.66 -13.01 -11.07
N VAL A 147 -11.47 -11.96 -10.88
CA VAL A 147 -10.96 -10.63 -10.50
C VAL A 147 -10.78 -10.55 -8.99
N TRP A 148 -11.77 -10.99 -8.22
CA TRP A 148 -11.68 -11.07 -6.76
C TRP A 148 -10.48 -11.91 -6.30
N GLU A 149 -10.24 -13.08 -6.92
CA GLU A 149 -9.08 -13.93 -6.60
C GLU A 149 -7.73 -13.21 -6.81
N LYS A 150 -7.63 -12.38 -7.85
CA LYS A 150 -6.42 -11.57 -8.09
C LYS A 150 -6.23 -10.53 -7.00
N GLU A 151 -7.32 -9.95 -6.50
CA GLU A 151 -7.28 -9.01 -5.38
C GLU A 151 -6.91 -9.72 -4.08
N TYR A 152 -7.47 -10.89 -3.81
CA TYR A 152 -7.07 -11.73 -2.68
C TYR A 152 -5.58 -12.07 -2.73
N VAL A 153 -5.05 -12.45 -3.90
CA VAL A 153 -3.61 -12.68 -4.09
C VAL A 153 -2.81 -11.39 -3.88
N ARG A 154 -3.31 -10.24 -4.33
CA ARG A 154 -2.70 -8.91 -4.08
C ARG A 154 -2.63 -8.60 -2.59
N PHE A 155 -3.74 -8.76 -1.85
CA PHE A 155 -3.81 -8.61 -0.40
C PHE A 155 -2.84 -9.55 0.31
N SER A 156 -2.86 -10.83 -0.06
CA SER A 156 -1.98 -11.85 0.49
C SER A 156 -0.50 -11.52 0.28
N ASN A 157 -0.13 -10.99 -0.88
CA ASN A 157 1.24 -10.54 -1.16
C ASN A 157 1.66 -9.31 -0.35
N LEU A 158 0.73 -8.42 -0.02
CA LEU A 158 0.99 -7.21 0.75
C LEU A 158 1.15 -7.51 2.23
N PHE A 159 0.20 -8.27 2.81
CA PHE A 159 0.04 -8.41 4.25
C PHE A 159 0.40 -9.82 4.77
N LEU A 160 -0.03 -10.89 4.12
CA LEU A 160 0.13 -12.26 4.66
C LEU A 160 1.51 -12.86 4.39
N ARG A 161 2.06 -12.63 3.19
CA ARG A 161 3.38 -13.16 2.79
C ARG A 161 4.56 -12.38 3.34
N SER A 162 4.37 -11.16 3.79
CA SER A 162 5.45 -10.38 4.42
C SER A 162 5.53 -10.67 5.91
N TRP A 163 4.43 -11.13 6.52
CA TRP A 163 4.27 -11.36 7.95
C TRP A 163 5.16 -12.48 8.52
N TYR A 164 5.53 -13.50 7.73
CA TYR A 164 6.35 -14.63 8.20
C TYR A 164 7.85 -14.31 8.38
N LYS A 165 8.30 -13.09 8.09
CA LYS A 165 9.74 -12.74 8.19
C LYS A 165 10.11 -12.34 9.62
N GLY A 166 10.73 -13.24 10.39
CA GLY A 166 11.34 -12.88 11.68
C GLY A 166 11.32 -13.98 12.74
N HIS A 167 11.74 -13.64 13.96
CA HIS A 167 11.54 -14.51 15.13
C HIS A 167 10.06 -14.49 15.49
N HIS A 168 9.45 -15.67 15.52
CA HIS A 168 8.00 -15.81 15.64
C HIS A 168 7.48 -15.70 17.06
N VAL A 169 8.35 -15.68 18.08
CA VAL A 169 7.95 -15.93 19.46
C VAL A 169 8.40 -14.78 20.35
N SER A 170 7.50 -14.31 21.21
CA SER A 170 7.82 -13.42 22.31
C SER A 170 7.54 -14.11 23.64
N LEU A 171 7.98 -13.51 24.75
CA LEU A 171 7.63 -14.02 26.08
C LEU A 171 6.11 -13.90 26.34
N ALA A 172 5.47 -12.89 25.75
CA ALA A 172 4.05 -12.65 25.87
C ALA A 172 3.21 -13.52 24.92
N GLU A 173 3.79 -14.07 23.86
CA GLU A 173 3.14 -14.98 22.92
C GLU A 173 4.07 -16.14 22.51
N PRO A 174 4.15 -17.20 23.35
CA PRO A 174 5.06 -18.32 23.12
C PRO A 174 4.67 -19.20 21.92
N GLU A 175 3.39 -19.22 21.54
CA GLU A 175 2.87 -20.07 20.46
C GLU A 175 3.19 -19.54 19.07
N GLY A 176 3.58 -18.28 18.98
CA GLY A 176 3.90 -17.63 17.73
C GLY A 176 2.99 -16.44 17.44
N ARG A 177 3.49 -15.53 16.61
CA ARG A 177 2.71 -14.38 16.13
C ARG A 177 1.39 -14.85 15.50
N ARG A 178 0.34 -14.02 15.59
CA ARG A 178 -0.97 -14.27 14.97
C ARG A 178 -1.37 -13.15 13.99
N ILE A 179 -2.14 -13.50 12.96
CA ILE A 179 -2.75 -12.55 12.03
C ILE A 179 -4.21 -12.93 11.80
N LEU A 180 -5.13 -12.00 12.06
CA LEU A 180 -6.57 -12.21 11.93
C LEU A 180 -7.14 -11.15 10.99
N ALA A 181 -7.72 -11.60 9.87
CA ALA A 181 -8.32 -10.74 8.85
C ALA A 181 -9.74 -11.17 8.48
N SER A 182 -10.43 -11.88 9.39
CA SER A 182 -11.77 -12.40 9.17
C SER A 182 -12.89 -11.42 9.48
N LEU A 183 -12.59 -10.26 10.07
CA LEU A 183 -13.61 -9.23 10.32
C LEU A 183 -13.97 -8.55 8.99
N PRO A 184 -15.21 -8.68 8.50
CA PRO A 184 -15.61 -8.08 7.24
C PRO A 184 -15.97 -6.61 7.41
N GLY A 185 -15.77 -5.81 6.36
CA GLY A 185 -16.41 -4.51 6.22
C GLY A 185 -17.48 -4.46 5.14
N ASN A 186 -18.13 -3.31 4.98
CA ASN A 186 -19.22 -3.14 4.02
C ASN A 186 -18.73 -3.12 2.57
N HIS A 187 -17.46 -2.79 2.31
CA HIS A 187 -16.87 -2.95 0.98
C HIS A 187 -16.48 -4.40 0.66
N ASP A 188 -16.31 -5.25 1.68
CA ASP A 188 -16.01 -6.67 1.48
C ASP A 188 -17.28 -7.49 1.17
N LEU A 189 -18.37 -7.27 1.93
CA LEU A 189 -19.59 -8.09 1.85
C LEU A 189 -20.80 -7.37 1.25
N GLY A 190 -20.82 -6.05 1.33
CA GLY A 190 -22.05 -5.27 1.31
C GLY A 190 -22.55 -4.97 2.73
N PHE A 191 -23.69 -4.29 2.82
CA PHE A 191 -24.27 -3.86 4.09
C PHE A 191 -25.70 -4.36 4.25
N ALA A 192 -25.97 -4.97 5.40
CA ALA A 192 -27.30 -5.39 5.83
C ALA A 192 -28.05 -6.22 4.75
N ALA A 193 -29.30 -5.87 4.42
CA ALA A 193 -30.08 -6.59 3.40
C ALA A 193 -29.46 -6.57 1.99
N GLY A 194 -28.48 -5.70 1.76
CA GLY A 194 -27.72 -5.62 0.51
C GLY A 194 -26.61 -6.67 0.36
N ILE A 195 -26.36 -7.49 1.38
CA ILE A 195 -25.35 -8.55 1.36
C ILE A 195 -25.84 -9.75 0.54
N GLN A 196 -25.00 -10.24 -0.36
CA GLN A 196 -25.26 -11.45 -1.13
C GLN A 196 -24.63 -12.67 -0.43
N SER A 197 -25.41 -13.71 -0.13
CA SER A 197 -24.91 -14.91 0.57
C SER A 197 -23.66 -15.52 -0.08
N PRO A 198 -23.57 -15.69 -1.42
CA PRO A 198 -22.36 -16.24 -2.03
C PRO A 198 -21.11 -15.36 -1.84
N VAL A 199 -21.26 -14.04 -1.73
CA VAL A 199 -20.14 -13.11 -1.46
C VAL A 199 -19.65 -13.27 -0.02
N ARG A 200 -20.58 -13.39 0.93
CA ARG A 200 -20.30 -13.66 2.35
C ARG A 200 -19.61 -15.00 2.55
N GLU A 201 -20.14 -16.07 1.95
CA GLU A 201 -19.55 -17.41 2.02
C GLU A 201 -18.15 -17.45 1.41
N ARG A 202 -17.92 -16.73 0.29
CA ARG A 202 -16.58 -16.59 -0.27
C ARG A 202 -15.61 -15.91 0.69
N PHE A 203 -16.01 -14.83 1.36
CA PHE A 203 -15.13 -14.15 2.31
C PHE A 203 -14.81 -15.05 3.50
N ASP A 204 -15.82 -15.70 4.08
CA ASP A 204 -15.67 -16.66 5.19
C ASP A 204 -14.74 -17.81 4.83
N ALA A 205 -14.87 -18.37 3.61
CA ALA A 205 -14.01 -19.46 3.15
C ALA A 205 -12.52 -19.09 3.02
N PHE A 206 -12.20 -17.83 2.71
CA PHE A 206 -10.83 -17.39 2.48
C PHE A 206 -10.16 -16.78 3.71
N PHE A 207 -10.93 -16.08 4.56
CA PHE A 207 -10.39 -15.39 5.74
C PHE A 207 -10.71 -16.09 7.06
N GLY A 208 -11.64 -17.06 7.04
CA GLY A 208 -12.10 -17.82 8.20
C GLY A 208 -13.37 -17.22 8.83
N PRO A 209 -13.82 -17.79 9.96
CA PRO A 209 -15.07 -17.43 10.61
C PRO A 209 -15.22 -15.93 10.86
N LEU A 210 -16.32 -15.36 10.38
CA LEU A 210 -16.63 -13.93 10.52
C LEU A 210 -16.90 -13.53 11.97
N ASN A 211 -17.50 -14.44 12.75
CA ASN A 211 -17.75 -14.29 14.17
C ASN A 211 -16.92 -15.32 14.95
N ARG A 212 -16.13 -14.85 15.92
CA ARG A 212 -15.21 -15.72 16.68
C ARG A 212 -14.74 -15.08 17.97
N VAL A 213 -14.22 -15.93 18.87
CA VAL A 213 -13.55 -15.50 20.11
C VAL A 213 -12.12 -16.00 20.10
N ASP A 214 -11.17 -15.10 20.28
CA ASP A 214 -9.74 -15.40 20.40
C ASP A 214 -9.19 -14.85 21.72
N ILE A 215 -8.36 -15.64 22.41
CA ILE A 215 -7.67 -15.15 23.61
C ILE A 215 -6.28 -14.67 23.22
N LEU A 216 -6.02 -13.37 23.41
CA LEU A 216 -4.73 -12.72 23.12
C LEU A 216 -4.29 -11.89 24.33
N GLY A 217 -3.05 -12.07 24.79
CA GLY A 217 -2.53 -11.31 25.94
C GLY A 217 -3.40 -11.42 27.19
N ASN A 218 -4.04 -12.56 27.43
CA ASN A 218 -5.03 -12.80 28.50
C ASN A 218 -6.28 -11.89 28.43
N HIS A 219 -6.70 -11.51 27.23
CA HIS A 219 -7.96 -10.81 26.96
C HIS A 219 -8.80 -11.61 25.96
N SER A 220 -10.12 -11.52 26.07
CA SER A 220 -11.06 -12.15 25.15
C SER A 220 -11.39 -11.19 24.01
N PHE A 221 -10.85 -11.41 22.83
CA PHE A 221 -11.19 -10.67 21.62
C PHE A 221 -12.41 -11.29 20.97
N VAL A 222 -13.50 -10.53 20.85
CA VAL A 222 -14.74 -10.96 20.20
C VAL A 222 -14.88 -10.23 18.88
N HIS A 223 -14.77 -10.98 17.78
CA HIS A 223 -14.97 -10.48 16.42
C HIS A 223 -16.44 -10.61 16.04
N LEU A 224 -17.04 -9.53 15.53
CA LEU A 224 -18.44 -9.49 15.16
C LEU A 224 -18.64 -8.98 13.72
N ASP A 225 -19.35 -9.78 12.92
CA ASP A 225 -19.87 -9.40 11.61
C ASP A 225 -21.05 -8.43 11.76
N THR A 226 -20.73 -7.20 12.12
CA THR A 226 -21.75 -6.17 12.38
C THR A 226 -22.41 -5.65 11.12
N VAL A 227 -21.80 -5.83 9.95
CA VAL A 227 -22.42 -5.47 8.66
C VAL A 227 -23.57 -6.42 8.31
N SER A 228 -23.42 -7.72 8.60
CA SER A 228 -24.53 -8.68 8.50
C SER A 228 -25.57 -8.48 9.60
N LEU A 229 -25.14 -8.25 10.85
CA LEU A 229 -26.06 -8.01 11.97
C LEU A 229 -26.96 -6.77 11.75
N SER A 230 -26.45 -5.78 11.02
CA SER A 230 -27.22 -4.58 10.61
C SER A 230 -28.44 -4.89 9.74
N ALA A 231 -28.59 -6.10 9.23
CA ALA A 231 -29.80 -6.52 8.54
C ALA A 231 -30.98 -6.82 9.48
N MET A 232 -30.74 -6.93 10.79
CA MET A 232 -31.75 -7.29 11.79
C MET A 232 -32.84 -6.22 11.94
N ASP A 233 -32.47 -4.94 11.99
CA ASP A 233 -33.40 -3.85 12.27
C ASP A 233 -33.74 -2.99 11.05
N GLN A 234 -33.28 -3.40 9.86
CA GLN A 234 -33.74 -2.83 8.61
C GLN A 234 -35.15 -3.33 8.29
N ILE A 235 -36.01 -2.38 7.89
CA ILE A 235 -37.34 -2.69 7.40
C ILE A 235 -37.19 -3.29 6.00
N ASP A 236 -37.67 -4.51 5.84
CA ASP A 236 -37.73 -5.16 4.54
C ASP A 236 -38.70 -4.39 3.62
N PRO A 237 -38.24 -3.92 2.45
CA PRO A 237 -39.05 -3.10 1.56
C PRO A 237 -40.22 -3.86 0.91
N GLU A 238 -40.18 -5.19 0.83
CA GLU A 238 -41.24 -6.01 0.25
C GLU A 238 -42.28 -6.43 1.30
N THR A 239 -41.83 -6.73 2.52
CA THR A 239 -42.70 -7.26 3.58
C THR A 239 -43.06 -6.25 4.67
N GLY A 240 -42.39 -5.08 4.70
CA GLY A 240 -42.55 -4.06 5.75
C GLY A 240 -42.13 -4.52 7.15
N SER A 241 -41.50 -5.69 7.23
CA SER A 241 -41.16 -6.43 8.45
C SER A 241 -39.74 -6.11 8.91
N SER A 242 -39.49 -6.16 10.21
CA SER A 242 -38.14 -6.01 10.77
C SER A 242 -37.85 -7.08 11.83
N GLY A 243 -36.58 -7.46 11.99
CA GLY A 243 -36.13 -8.34 13.07
C GLY A 243 -36.20 -7.70 14.46
N ALA A 244 -36.53 -6.40 14.56
CA ALA A 244 -36.54 -5.59 15.77
C ALA A 244 -37.69 -5.88 16.77
N GLY A 245 -38.34 -7.05 16.68
CA GLY A 245 -39.29 -7.52 17.71
C GLY A 245 -40.78 -7.30 17.44
N ASP A 246 -41.20 -7.11 16.18
CA ASP A 246 -42.62 -7.11 15.79
C ASP A 246 -43.21 -8.53 15.60
N GLY A 247 -42.40 -9.58 15.82
CA GLY A 247 -42.77 -10.98 15.63
C GLY A 247 -42.70 -11.47 14.18
N SER A 248 -42.27 -10.63 13.24
CA SER A 248 -42.11 -10.96 11.81
C SER A 248 -40.70 -11.40 11.40
N ALA A 249 -39.75 -11.39 12.35
CA ALA A 249 -38.32 -11.64 12.15
C ALA A 249 -37.95 -12.95 11.43
N ALA A 250 -38.74 -14.02 11.63
CA ALA A 250 -38.51 -15.33 11.02
C ALA A 250 -38.94 -15.39 9.53
N THR A 251 -39.63 -14.37 9.05
CA THR A 251 -40.21 -14.31 7.69
C THR A 251 -39.48 -13.34 6.76
N THR A 252 -38.48 -12.61 7.26
CA THR A 252 -37.71 -11.64 6.49
C THR A 252 -36.64 -12.37 5.66
N ALA A 253 -36.51 -12.05 4.37
CA ALA A 253 -35.49 -12.63 3.50
C ALA A 253 -34.05 -12.38 4.02
N SER A 254 -33.88 -11.30 4.80
CA SER A 254 -32.63 -10.93 5.47
C SER A 254 -32.25 -11.79 6.68
N SER A 255 -33.14 -12.65 7.18
CA SER A 255 -32.87 -13.50 8.35
C SER A 255 -31.67 -14.43 8.16
N GLN A 256 -31.44 -14.92 6.94
CA GLN A 256 -30.27 -15.74 6.61
C GLN A 256 -28.94 -14.97 6.79
N ILE A 257 -28.98 -13.64 6.74
CA ILE A 257 -27.81 -12.76 6.85
C ILE A 257 -27.46 -12.53 8.33
N TRP A 258 -28.39 -12.01 9.13
CA TRP A 258 -28.12 -11.59 10.51
C TRP A 258 -28.21 -12.74 11.54
N LYS A 259 -29.07 -13.74 11.34
CA LYS A 259 -29.31 -14.79 12.33
C LYS A 259 -28.06 -15.57 12.76
N PRO A 260 -27.10 -15.92 11.88
CA PRO A 260 -25.87 -16.57 12.32
C PRO A 260 -25.03 -15.72 13.28
N VAL A 261 -25.12 -14.39 13.19
CA VAL A 261 -24.42 -13.48 14.13
C VAL A 261 -25.14 -13.46 15.47
N GLU A 262 -26.47 -13.47 15.47
CA GLU A 262 -27.27 -13.51 16.70
C GLU A 262 -27.13 -14.84 17.44
N GLU A 263 -27.20 -15.98 16.73
CA GLU A 263 -26.93 -17.31 17.32
C GLU A 263 -25.52 -17.38 17.93
N PHE A 264 -24.54 -16.70 17.33
CA PHE A 264 -23.21 -16.56 17.92
C PHE A 264 -23.21 -15.70 19.19
N LEU A 265 -23.93 -14.57 19.22
CA LEU A 265 -24.04 -13.69 20.39
C LEU A 265 -24.74 -14.41 21.56
N GLU A 266 -25.82 -15.15 21.30
CA GLU A 266 -26.48 -15.99 22.30
C GLU A 266 -25.52 -17.04 22.89
N GLY A 267 -24.68 -17.64 22.05
CA GLY A 267 -23.66 -18.62 22.43
C GLY A 267 -22.30 -18.04 22.88
N ALA A 268 -22.14 -16.71 22.90
CA ALA A 268 -20.83 -16.07 23.04
C ALA A 268 -20.18 -16.36 24.40
N LYS A 269 -20.97 -16.35 25.49
CA LYS A 269 -20.48 -16.66 26.84
C LYS A 269 -19.90 -18.07 26.92
N ALA A 270 -20.61 -19.06 26.40
CA ALA A 270 -20.15 -20.45 26.38
C ALA A 270 -18.90 -20.63 25.52
N THR A 271 -18.85 -19.97 24.36
CA THR A 271 -17.69 -19.99 23.46
C THR A 271 -16.46 -19.37 24.11
N ARG A 272 -16.64 -18.24 24.81
CA ARG A 272 -15.59 -17.57 25.58
C ARG A 272 -15.05 -18.45 26.70
N VAL A 273 -15.92 -19.08 27.50
CA VAL A 273 -15.49 -20.00 28.56
C VAL A 273 -14.65 -21.14 27.98
N LYS A 274 -15.08 -21.76 26.87
CA LYS A 274 -14.30 -22.81 26.20
C LYS A 274 -12.93 -22.32 25.72
N ALA A 275 -12.85 -21.10 25.19
CA ALA A 275 -11.59 -20.51 24.74
C ALA A 275 -10.64 -20.24 25.93
N ILE A 276 -11.18 -19.75 27.05
CA ILE A 276 -10.42 -19.54 28.29
C ILE A 276 -9.92 -20.86 28.85
N GLU A 277 -10.77 -21.90 28.93
CA GLU A 277 -10.37 -23.24 29.37
C GLU A 277 -9.21 -23.80 28.57
N HIS A 278 -9.26 -23.63 27.24
CA HIS A 278 -8.18 -24.04 26.35
C HIS A 278 -6.86 -23.33 26.70
N VAL A 279 -6.87 -22.01 26.86
CA VAL A 279 -5.66 -21.24 27.23
C VAL A 279 -5.16 -21.58 28.62
N CYS A 280 -6.05 -21.77 29.60
CA CYS A 280 -5.67 -22.25 30.92
C CYS A 280 -4.95 -23.60 30.84
N ALA A 281 -5.44 -24.51 30.01
CA ALA A 281 -4.83 -25.82 29.83
C ALA A 281 -3.45 -25.75 29.14
N THR A 282 -3.32 -24.98 28.06
CA THR A 282 -2.09 -24.94 27.25
C THR A 282 -1.01 -24.05 27.85
N ARG A 283 -1.38 -22.84 28.32
CA ARG A 283 -0.44 -21.79 28.73
C ARG A 283 -0.15 -21.79 30.23
N PHE A 284 -1.13 -22.15 31.04
CA PHE A 284 -1.03 -22.14 32.50
C PHE A 284 -0.86 -23.54 33.10
N GLY A 285 -0.74 -24.58 32.26
CA GLY A 285 -0.51 -25.96 32.69
C GLY A 285 -1.66 -26.56 33.49
N TRP A 286 -2.86 -26.00 33.34
CA TRP A 286 -4.05 -26.48 34.04
C TRP A 286 -4.50 -27.83 33.48
N LYS A 287 -4.90 -28.75 34.35
CA LYS A 287 -5.47 -30.04 33.96
C LYS A 287 -6.96 -30.02 34.31
N PRO A 288 -7.87 -30.19 33.33
CA PRO A 288 -9.28 -30.32 33.63
C PRO A 288 -9.48 -31.52 34.56
N GLY A 289 -10.18 -31.30 35.68
CA GLY A 289 -10.53 -32.37 36.60
C GLY A 289 -11.42 -33.37 35.86
N HIS A 290 -10.92 -34.60 35.67
CA HIS A 290 -11.50 -35.69 34.88
C HIS A 290 -11.45 -35.49 33.36
N GLN A 291 -10.30 -35.83 32.76
CA GLN A 291 -10.31 -36.47 31.45
C GLN A 291 -10.96 -37.85 31.62
N THR A 292 -12.29 -37.94 31.65
CA THR A 292 -12.94 -39.17 31.22
C THR A 292 -12.61 -39.31 29.74
N LEU A 293 -11.51 -40.01 29.44
CA LEU A 293 -11.32 -40.64 28.14
C LEU A 293 -12.66 -41.32 27.83
N PHE A 294 -13.42 -40.79 26.88
CA PHE A 294 -14.59 -41.49 26.36
C PHE A 294 -14.08 -42.82 25.83
N SER A 295 -14.19 -43.88 26.62
CA SER A 295 -14.20 -45.23 26.09
C SER A 295 -15.58 -45.40 25.48
N PRO A 296 -15.72 -45.44 24.14
CA PRO A 296 -17.02 -45.67 23.55
C PRO A 296 -17.49 -47.06 23.98
N GLU A 297 -18.45 -47.11 24.91
CA GLU A 297 -19.13 -48.33 25.28
C GLU A 297 -20.32 -48.50 24.32
N ILE A 298 -20.32 -49.60 23.55
CA ILE A 298 -21.39 -49.91 22.61
C ILE A 298 -22.57 -50.47 23.42
N GLU A 299 -23.53 -49.63 23.78
CA GLU A 299 -24.79 -50.07 24.38
C GLU A 299 -25.88 -50.32 23.33
N SER A 300 -26.76 -51.29 23.58
CA SER A 300 -27.88 -51.56 22.66
C SER A 300 -28.95 -50.48 22.77
N ALA A 301 -29.54 -50.09 21.63
CA ALA A 301 -30.53 -49.02 21.52
C ALA A 301 -31.75 -49.16 22.45
N ALA A 302 -32.03 -50.36 22.96
CA ALA A 302 -33.14 -50.64 23.88
C ALA A 302 -32.89 -50.17 25.33
N ARG A 303 -31.65 -49.80 25.71
CA ARG A 303 -31.31 -49.31 27.07
C ARG A 303 -31.18 -47.79 27.17
N PHE A 304 -31.19 -47.09 26.04
CA PHE A 304 -30.88 -45.66 25.96
C PHE A 304 -32.02 -44.75 26.48
N GLU A 305 -33.24 -45.28 26.63
CA GLU A 305 -34.38 -44.49 27.10
C GLU A 305 -34.33 -44.16 28.60
N HIS A 306 -33.45 -44.81 29.38
CA HIS A 306 -33.41 -44.66 30.85
C HIS A 306 -32.13 -44.03 31.43
N SER A 307 -31.18 -43.58 30.59
CA SER A 307 -29.89 -43.04 31.05
C SER A 307 -29.52 -41.68 30.41
N ILE A 308 -30.48 -40.79 30.20
CA ILE A 308 -30.15 -39.35 30.03
C ILE A 308 -29.88 -38.79 31.44
N ALA A 309 -28.78 -39.21 32.05
CA ALA A 309 -28.19 -38.45 33.13
C ALA A 309 -27.66 -37.15 32.49
N SER A 310 -28.29 -36.03 32.82
CA SER A 310 -27.77 -34.70 32.47
C SER A 310 -26.27 -34.65 32.76
N PRO A 311 -25.42 -34.19 31.83
CA PRO A 311 -24.01 -34.01 32.13
C PRO A 311 -23.90 -33.15 33.38
N LYS A 312 -23.23 -33.67 34.42
CA LYS A 312 -22.97 -32.92 35.65
C LYS A 312 -22.32 -31.59 35.26
N PRO A 313 -22.74 -30.46 35.85
CA PRO A 313 -22.21 -29.15 35.46
C PRO A 313 -20.70 -29.17 35.63
N HIS A 314 -19.98 -28.92 34.52
CA HIS A 314 -18.56 -28.61 34.58
C HIS A 314 -18.41 -27.44 35.55
N LYS A 315 -17.44 -27.54 36.48
CA LYS A 315 -17.19 -26.51 37.49
C LYS A 315 -17.05 -25.16 36.78
N GLU A 316 -17.97 -24.23 37.07
CA GLU A 316 -18.10 -22.96 36.37
C GLU A 316 -16.78 -22.18 36.44
N LEU A 317 -16.17 -21.92 35.27
CA LEU A 317 -14.99 -21.07 35.15
C LEU A 317 -15.45 -19.61 35.13
N THR A 318 -14.83 -18.75 35.94
CA THR A 318 -15.14 -17.31 35.89
C THR A 318 -14.53 -16.73 34.62
N SER A 319 -15.31 -16.01 33.82
CA SER A 319 -14.78 -15.35 32.63
C SER A 319 -14.35 -13.89 32.85
N SER A 320 -14.68 -13.31 34.01
CA SER A 320 -14.34 -11.94 34.40
C SER A 320 -12.84 -11.64 34.49
N GLN A 321 -12.00 -12.66 34.68
CA GLN A 321 -10.53 -12.51 34.73
C GLN A 321 -9.87 -12.37 33.34
N PHE A 322 -10.63 -12.56 32.26
CA PHE A 322 -10.19 -12.37 30.89
C PHE A 322 -11.05 -11.28 30.23
N PRO A 323 -10.72 -9.99 30.46
CA PRO A 323 -11.54 -8.88 30.02
C PRO A 323 -11.83 -8.93 28.52
N THR A 324 -13.03 -8.50 28.15
CA THR A 324 -13.53 -8.58 26.78
C THR A 324 -13.15 -7.32 26.00
N ILE A 325 -12.65 -7.54 24.78
CA ILE A 325 -12.38 -6.52 23.77
C ILE A 325 -13.22 -6.84 22.54
N ILE A 326 -14.07 -5.91 22.12
CA ILE A 326 -14.94 -6.11 20.94
C ILE A 326 -14.26 -5.53 19.71
N LEU A 327 -14.25 -6.30 18.64
CA LEU A 327 -13.88 -5.82 17.31
C LEU A 327 -15.11 -5.81 16.42
N SER A 328 -15.37 -4.65 15.84
CA SER A 328 -16.42 -4.44 14.86
C SER A 328 -15.84 -3.63 13.70
N HIS A 329 -16.44 -3.73 12.52
CA HIS A 329 -16.10 -2.78 11.46
C HIS A 329 -16.88 -1.48 11.64
N VAL A 330 -18.19 -1.56 11.86
CA VAL A 330 -19.08 -0.41 11.99
C VAL A 330 -19.12 0.05 13.45
N PRO A 331 -18.78 1.30 13.74
CA PRO A 331 -18.75 1.78 15.12
C PRO A 331 -20.08 1.69 15.86
N LEU A 332 -20.07 1.50 17.18
CA LEU A 332 -21.31 1.40 17.96
C LEU A 332 -22.06 2.73 18.01
N PHE A 333 -23.36 2.62 18.29
CA PHE A 333 -24.26 3.76 18.41
C PHE A 333 -23.75 4.79 19.41
N ARG A 334 -23.93 6.06 19.03
CA ARG A 334 -23.62 7.25 19.82
C ARG A 334 -24.41 8.44 19.29
N PRO A 335 -24.67 9.48 20.10
CA PRO A 335 -25.21 10.73 19.61
C PRO A 335 -24.30 11.35 18.54
N GLY A 336 -24.88 11.91 17.48
CA GLY A 336 -24.12 12.54 16.38
C GLY A 336 -23.35 13.81 16.76
N THR A 337 -23.50 14.28 18.00
CA THR A 337 -22.76 15.41 18.58
C THR A 337 -21.57 14.97 19.44
N THR A 338 -21.38 13.67 19.64
CA THR A 338 -20.30 13.12 20.47
C THR A 338 -18.95 13.45 19.86
N SER A 339 -18.09 14.12 20.63
CA SER A 339 -16.78 14.52 20.12
C SER A 339 -15.81 13.35 20.08
N CYS A 340 -15.16 13.16 18.94
CA CYS A 340 -14.15 12.14 18.68
C CYS A 340 -12.76 12.44 19.25
N GLY A 341 -12.62 13.53 20.01
CA GLY A 341 -11.35 14.01 20.53
C GLY A 341 -10.50 14.76 19.49
N PRO A 342 -9.31 15.24 19.91
CA PRO A 342 -8.49 16.19 19.14
C PRO A 342 -7.71 15.56 17.99
N MET A 343 -7.62 14.23 17.93
CA MET A 343 -6.82 13.50 16.94
C MET A 343 -7.57 13.26 15.62
N ARG A 344 -8.87 13.58 15.56
CA ARG A 344 -9.65 13.56 14.33
C ARG A 344 -9.22 14.70 13.39
N GLU A 345 -9.05 14.41 12.11
CA GLU A 345 -8.65 15.41 11.11
C GLU A 345 -9.83 16.22 10.57
N ARG A 346 -11.01 15.60 10.45
CA ARG A 346 -12.16 16.19 9.78
C ARG A 346 -13.40 16.26 10.68
N GLY A 347 -13.84 17.48 10.96
CA GLY A 347 -14.98 17.72 11.83
C GLY A 347 -14.68 17.31 13.28
N THR A 348 -15.71 17.30 14.11
CA THR A 348 -15.57 17.02 15.55
C THR A 348 -16.22 15.70 15.97
N ALA A 349 -17.12 15.15 15.16
CA ALA A 349 -17.95 13.99 15.45
C ALA A 349 -18.21 13.18 14.18
N ILE A 350 -18.67 11.94 14.35
CA ILE A 350 -19.12 11.08 13.26
C ILE A 350 -20.60 11.39 12.99
N PRO A 351 -20.95 11.88 11.78
CA PRO A 351 -22.33 12.21 11.47
C PRO A 351 -23.17 10.94 11.39
N LEU A 352 -24.38 11.00 11.93
CA LEU A 352 -25.35 9.91 11.79
C LEU A 352 -25.92 9.96 10.38
N SER A 353 -25.42 9.09 9.50
CA SER A 353 -25.85 9.01 8.11
C SER A 353 -25.81 7.55 7.65
N ALA A 354 -26.73 7.22 6.75
CA ALA A 354 -26.86 5.92 6.13
C ALA A 354 -27.24 6.12 4.66
N GLY A 355 -26.95 5.12 3.84
CA GLY A 355 -27.31 5.14 2.43
C GLY A 355 -27.16 3.77 1.79
N TYR A 356 -27.00 3.77 0.47
CA TYR A 356 -26.79 2.53 -0.27
C TYR A 356 -25.49 1.86 0.16
N GLN A 357 -25.58 0.67 0.77
CA GLN A 357 -24.43 -0.16 1.17
C GLN A 357 -23.51 0.45 2.25
N TYR A 358 -24.01 1.40 3.07
CA TYR A 358 -23.24 1.91 4.21
C TYR A 358 -24.12 2.51 5.32
N GLN A 359 -23.57 2.55 6.54
CA GLN A 359 -24.11 3.26 7.70
C GLN A 359 -22.97 3.59 8.67
N ASN A 360 -22.81 4.87 9.02
CA ASN A 360 -21.63 5.35 9.76
C ASN A 360 -21.51 4.84 11.21
N VAL A 361 -22.63 4.46 11.82
CA VAL A 361 -22.67 3.89 13.19
C VAL A 361 -23.81 2.89 13.28
N LEU A 362 -23.67 1.86 14.10
CA LEU A 362 -24.74 0.92 14.41
C LEU A 362 -25.94 1.62 15.06
N THR A 363 -27.10 0.98 14.98
CA THR A 363 -28.30 1.49 15.64
C THR A 363 -28.25 1.28 17.15
N PRO A 364 -29.08 2.01 17.93
CA PRO A 364 -29.17 1.81 19.37
C PRO A 364 -29.54 0.37 19.74
N LEU A 365 -30.44 -0.25 18.96
CA LEU A 365 -30.93 -1.60 19.21
C LEU A 365 -29.80 -2.62 19.09
N ILE A 366 -29.07 -2.62 17.97
CA ILE A 366 -27.96 -3.54 17.73
C ILE A 366 -26.84 -3.32 18.76
N SER A 367 -26.51 -2.06 19.04
CA SER A 367 -25.41 -1.75 19.97
C SER A 367 -25.73 -2.20 21.40
N GLN A 368 -26.99 -2.00 21.85
CA GLN A 368 -27.45 -2.50 23.15
C GLN A 368 -27.48 -4.02 23.20
N ASP A 369 -27.89 -4.67 22.11
CA ASP A 369 -27.95 -6.12 22.06
C ASP A 369 -26.56 -6.77 22.16
N ILE A 370 -25.57 -6.26 21.43
CA ILE A 370 -24.17 -6.71 21.51
C ILE A 370 -23.64 -6.57 22.95
N VAL A 371 -23.81 -5.38 23.56
CA VAL A 371 -23.29 -5.10 24.91
C VAL A 371 -23.98 -5.97 25.97
N LYS A 372 -25.27 -6.27 25.79
CA LYS A 372 -26.04 -7.14 26.68
C LYS A 372 -25.57 -8.58 26.61
N HIS A 373 -25.40 -9.15 25.40
CA HIS A 373 -24.95 -10.53 25.21
C HIS A 373 -23.52 -10.76 25.72
N LEU A 374 -22.64 -9.76 25.58
CA LEU A 374 -21.23 -9.85 25.99
C LEU A 374 -20.94 -9.41 27.44
N THR A 375 -21.97 -9.09 28.22
CA THR A 375 -21.87 -8.58 29.61
C THR A 375 -21.08 -7.26 29.69
N ALA A 376 -21.78 -6.14 29.73
CA ALA A 376 -21.20 -4.80 29.78
C ALA A 376 -20.04 -4.59 30.79
N GLU A 377 -20.11 -5.23 31.96
CA GLU A 377 -19.11 -5.10 33.03
C GLU A 377 -17.77 -5.79 32.72
N GLU A 378 -17.77 -6.73 31.77
CA GLU A 378 -16.58 -7.46 31.32
C GLU A 378 -15.94 -6.80 30.10
N ILE A 379 -16.63 -5.86 29.44
CA ILE A 379 -16.12 -5.15 28.26
C ILE A 379 -15.21 -4.01 28.73
N THR A 380 -13.95 -4.06 28.32
CA THR A 380 -12.95 -3.02 28.65
C THR A 380 -12.68 -2.08 27.49
N MET A 381 -12.83 -2.56 26.25
CA MET A 381 -12.48 -1.80 25.07
C MET A 381 -13.26 -2.25 23.83
N ILE A 382 -13.55 -1.31 22.94
CA ILE A 382 -14.14 -1.57 21.63
C ILE A 382 -13.25 -0.93 20.55
N TYR A 383 -13.00 -1.64 19.46
CA TYR A 383 -12.32 -1.10 18.29
C TYR A 383 -13.20 -1.23 17.05
N SER A 384 -13.32 -0.14 16.30
CA SER A 384 -14.09 -0.03 15.05
C SER A 384 -13.25 0.50 13.87
N GLY A 385 -13.71 0.37 12.62
CA GLY A 385 -12.92 0.72 11.41
C GLY A 385 -13.55 1.74 10.44
N ASP A 386 -14.84 1.65 10.15
CA ASP A 386 -15.53 2.23 8.97
C ASP A 386 -15.35 3.77 8.73
N ASP A 387 -15.18 4.61 9.76
CA ASP A 387 -15.18 6.07 9.56
C ASP A 387 -13.89 6.63 8.92
N HIS A 388 -12.86 5.80 8.72
CA HIS A 388 -11.53 6.12 8.18
C HIS A 388 -10.69 7.12 9.00
N ASP A 389 -11.28 7.97 9.84
CA ASP A 389 -10.61 8.94 10.71
C ASP A 389 -10.63 8.47 12.17
N TYR A 390 -9.69 8.99 12.97
CA TYR A 390 -9.61 8.61 14.37
C TYR A 390 -10.81 9.17 15.14
N CYS A 391 -11.44 8.32 15.95
CA CYS A 391 -12.47 8.74 16.89
C CYS A 391 -12.29 7.99 18.21
N GLU A 392 -12.12 8.71 19.30
CA GLU A 392 -12.04 8.11 20.64
C GLU A 392 -13.13 8.69 21.51
N ILE A 393 -13.94 7.79 22.09
CA ILE A 393 -15.07 8.16 22.93
C ILE A 393 -15.18 7.23 24.14
N GLU A 394 -15.94 7.68 25.13
CA GLU A 394 -16.42 6.87 26.24
C GLU A 394 -17.95 6.84 26.15
N HIS A 395 -18.51 5.65 26.00
CA HIS A 395 -19.95 5.44 25.90
C HIS A 395 -20.61 5.67 27.25
N ASN A 396 -21.51 6.64 27.30
CA ASN A 396 -22.33 6.92 28.49
C ASN A 396 -23.68 6.20 28.44
N GLU A 397 -24.02 5.68 27.26
CA GLU A 397 -25.26 4.98 26.92
C GLU A 397 -25.27 3.56 27.49
N PHE A 398 -24.09 2.99 27.75
CA PHE A 398 -23.90 1.64 28.28
C PHE A 398 -23.47 1.68 29.74
N THR A 399 -23.88 0.67 30.50
CA THR A 399 -23.36 0.46 31.85
C THR A 399 -21.85 0.20 31.79
N GLY A 400 -21.09 0.77 32.72
CA GLY A 400 -19.66 0.52 32.82
C GLY A 400 -18.74 1.48 32.07
N ARG A 401 -19.26 2.50 31.34
CA ARG A 401 -18.45 3.55 30.68
C ARG A 401 -17.37 2.98 29.75
N ILE A 402 -17.84 2.29 28.72
CA ILE A 402 -16.97 1.52 27.82
C ILE A 402 -16.25 2.48 26.86
N ARG A 403 -14.94 2.32 26.71
CA ARG A 403 -14.15 3.11 25.74
C ARG A 403 -14.21 2.47 24.35
N GLU A 404 -14.39 3.30 23.34
CA GLU A 404 -14.31 2.89 21.94
C GLU A 404 -13.29 3.74 21.18
N ILE A 405 -12.46 3.09 20.36
CA ILE A 405 -11.61 3.75 19.37
C ILE A 405 -12.02 3.28 17.98
N THR A 406 -12.49 4.20 17.15
CA THR A 406 -12.54 4.00 15.70
C THR A 406 -11.13 4.24 15.15
N VAL A 407 -10.53 3.18 14.62
CA VAL A 407 -9.17 3.11 14.14
C VAL A 407 -9.07 3.84 12.81
N LYS A 408 -8.07 4.70 12.69
CA LYS A 408 -7.79 5.46 11.48
C LYS A 408 -7.39 4.51 10.34
N SER A 409 -7.88 4.77 9.12
CA SER A 409 -7.52 3.99 7.95
C SER A 409 -6.01 4.02 7.69
N MET A 410 -5.45 2.86 7.33
CA MET A 410 -4.06 2.74 6.88
C MET A 410 -3.90 3.28 5.45
N SER A 411 -4.97 3.34 4.66
CA SER A 411 -4.92 3.77 3.27
C SER A 411 -4.86 5.30 3.13
N TRP A 412 -3.99 5.78 2.24
CA TRP A 412 -3.90 7.20 1.90
C TRP A 412 -4.93 7.65 0.85
N ALA A 413 -5.77 6.72 0.37
CA ALA A 413 -6.79 6.99 -0.64
C ALA A 413 -8.20 7.23 -0.04
N MET A 414 -8.39 7.05 1.27
CA MET A 414 -9.71 7.14 1.96
C MET A 414 -10.03 8.52 2.52
N GLY A 415 -9.66 9.56 1.78
CA GLY A 415 -9.94 10.95 2.12
C GLY A 415 -9.08 11.55 3.24
N ILE A 416 -8.45 10.77 4.10
CA ILE A 416 -7.59 11.30 5.18
C ILE A 416 -6.21 11.78 4.66
N ARG A 417 -5.60 12.72 5.38
CA ARG A 417 -4.27 13.27 5.05
C ARG A 417 -3.13 12.49 5.69
N ASN A 418 -3.28 12.03 6.92
CA ASN A 418 -2.25 11.30 7.65
C ASN A 418 -2.78 9.91 8.03
N PRO A 419 -2.63 8.88 7.18
CA PRO A 419 -3.10 7.54 7.52
C PRO A 419 -2.53 7.03 8.83
N GLY A 420 -3.16 6.03 9.46
CA GLY A 420 -2.76 5.57 10.78
C GLY A 420 -2.95 4.07 10.99
N VAL A 421 -2.45 3.61 12.12
CA VAL A 421 -2.75 2.30 12.71
C VAL A 421 -2.88 2.48 14.21
N GLN A 422 -3.62 1.58 14.87
CA GLN A 422 -3.76 1.59 16.31
C GLN A 422 -2.84 0.54 16.93
N LEU A 423 -1.98 0.98 17.84
CA LEU A 423 -1.12 0.11 18.64
C LEU A 423 -1.76 -0.12 19.99
N VAL A 424 -1.89 -1.39 20.37
CA VAL A 424 -2.51 -1.80 21.62
C VAL A 424 -1.51 -2.64 22.40
N SER A 425 -1.20 -2.18 23.61
CA SER A 425 -0.36 -2.90 24.56
C SER A 425 -1.23 -3.49 25.65
N LEU A 426 -1.16 -4.80 25.82
CA LEU A 426 -2.01 -5.55 26.74
C LEU A 426 -1.17 -6.14 27.86
N TRP A 427 -1.56 -5.91 29.11
CA TRP A 427 -0.94 -6.60 30.23
C TRP A 427 -2.01 -6.94 31.29
N ASN A 428 -2.29 -8.24 31.42
CA ASN A 428 -3.24 -8.76 32.39
C ASN A 428 -2.60 -9.95 33.16
N PRO A 429 -2.15 -9.74 34.41
CA PRO A 429 -1.64 -10.82 35.26
C PRO A 429 -2.81 -11.66 35.80
N VAL A 430 -3.05 -12.82 35.18
CA VAL A 430 -4.16 -13.71 35.56
C VAL A 430 -3.81 -14.55 36.79
N ASP A 431 -4.68 -14.50 37.81
CA ASP A 431 -4.63 -15.40 38.97
C ASP A 431 -5.52 -16.62 38.73
N ILE A 432 -4.89 -17.76 38.40
CA ILE A 432 -5.58 -19.01 38.08
C ILE A 432 -6.49 -19.46 39.23
N GLN A 433 -6.13 -19.22 40.50
CA GLN A 433 -6.97 -19.66 41.63
C GLN A 433 -8.32 -18.95 41.64
N LYS A 434 -8.32 -17.65 41.29
CA LYS A 434 -9.55 -16.86 41.15
C LYS A 434 -10.40 -17.33 39.97
N VAL A 435 -9.78 -17.58 38.81
CA VAL A 435 -10.48 -18.13 37.64
C VAL A 435 -11.21 -19.44 37.97
N MET A 436 -10.59 -20.28 38.81
CA MET A 436 -11.10 -21.59 39.20
C MET A 436 -12.06 -21.58 40.40
N SER A 437 -12.26 -20.42 41.03
CA SER A 437 -13.16 -20.27 42.16
C SER A 437 -14.63 -20.33 41.74
N GLY A 438 -14.93 -20.02 40.47
CA GLY A 438 -16.30 -19.91 39.98
C GLY A 438 -17.07 -18.74 40.57
N ASP A 439 -16.37 -17.80 41.22
CA ASP A 439 -16.98 -16.62 41.81
C ASP A 439 -17.20 -15.53 40.74
N ASP A 440 -18.42 -15.49 40.20
CA ASP A 440 -18.86 -14.47 39.25
C ASP A 440 -18.91 -13.05 39.86
N ALA A 441 -18.77 -12.90 41.19
CA ALA A 441 -18.69 -11.59 41.84
C ALA A 441 -17.29 -10.93 41.74
N LEU A 442 -16.31 -11.60 41.12
CA LEU A 442 -14.99 -11.04 40.91
C LEU A 442 -15.02 -9.90 39.89
N ALA A 443 -14.56 -8.72 40.33
CA ALA A 443 -14.46 -7.56 39.46
C ALA A 443 -13.47 -7.77 38.29
N THR A 444 -13.90 -7.39 37.09
CA THR A 444 -13.07 -7.38 35.88
C THR A 444 -11.93 -6.35 36.00
N PRO A 445 -10.67 -6.73 35.75
CA PRO A 445 -9.56 -5.78 35.65
C PRO A 445 -9.81 -4.76 34.51
N ARG A 446 -9.65 -3.46 34.79
CA ARG A 446 -9.86 -2.39 33.81
C ARG A 446 -8.58 -1.76 33.26
N ASP A 447 -7.52 -1.71 34.07
CA ASP A 447 -6.25 -1.08 33.71
C ASP A 447 -5.28 -2.09 33.03
N THR A 448 -5.78 -2.81 32.03
CA THR A 448 -5.03 -3.87 31.33
C THR A 448 -4.75 -3.58 29.85
N VAL A 449 -5.23 -2.43 29.36
CA VAL A 449 -5.11 -2.00 27.96
C VAL A 449 -4.52 -0.59 27.88
N GLN A 450 -3.42 -0.42 27.14
CA GLN A 450 -2.87 0.87 26.77
C GLN A 450 -2.91 1.07 25.25
N ASN A 451 -3.24 2.27 24.82
CA ASN A 451 -3.54 2.61 23.44
C ASN A 451 -2.60 3.70 22.90
N HIS A 452 -2.18 3.56 21.65
CA HIS A 452 -1.39 4.58 20.96
C HIS A 452 -1.70 4.63 19.47
N LEU A 453 -2.14 5.80 19.00
CA LEU A 453 -2.33 6.07 17.57
C LEU A 453 -0.97 6.32 16.89
N CYS A 454 -0.58 5.42 16.00
CA CYS A 454 0.63 5.59 15.19
C CYS A 454 0.30 6.17 13.82
N LEU A 455 0.65 7.44 13.58
CA LEU A 455 0.45 8.11 12.30
C LEU A 455 1.53 7.74 11.26
N LEU A 456 1.09 7.40 10.07
CA LEU A 456 1.89 7.10 8.88
C LEU A 456 2.17 8.36 8.04
N PRO A 457 3.13 8.30 7.09
CA PRO A 457 3.47 9.45 6.27
C PRO A 457 2.34 9.95 5.37
N ASN A 458 2.18 11.27 5.31
CA ASN A 458 1.28 11.91 4.36
C ASN A 458 1.85 11.82 2.92
N GLN A 459 1.38 10.84 2.16
CA GLN A 459 1.88 10.55 0.80
C GLN A 459 1.71 11.73 -0.15
N LEU A 460 0.58 12.45 -0.07
CA LEU A 460 0.32 13.62 -0.93
C LEU A 460 1.31 14.76 -0.63
N SER A 461 1.67 14.97 0.64
CA SER A 461 2.69 15.96 1.02
C SER A 461 4.08 15.61 0.50
N ILE A 462 4.42 14.31 0.43
CA ILE A 462 5.67 13.85 -0.20
C ILE A 462 5.66 14.18 -1.69
N PHE A 463 4.57 13.89 -2.40
CA PHE A 463 4.43 14.23 -3.83
C PHE A 463 4.46 15.74 -4.10
N ILE A 464 3.82 16.56 -3.25
CA ILE A 464 3.89 18.02 -3.37
C ILE A 464 5.34 18.51 -3.24
N ARG A 465 6.13 17.95 -2.33
CA ARG A 465 7.56 18.29 -2.20
C ARG A 465 8.37 17.88 -3.42
N TYR A 466 8.07 16.73 -4.02
CA TYR A 466 8.69 16.33 -5.29
C TYR A 466 8.36 17.33 -6.41
N ALA A 467 7.10 17.77 -6.51
CA ALA A 467 6.70 18.78 -7.47
C ALA A 467 7.39 20.15 -7.23
N GLN A 468 7.54 20.56 -5.97
CA GLN A 468 8.26 21.80 -5.61
C GLN A 468 9.74 21.73 -6.02
N VAL A 469 10.41 20.60 -5.76
CA VAL A 469 11.83 20.40 -6.14
C VAL A 469 11.97 20.32 -7.66
N LEU A 470 10.99 19.75 -8.37
CA LEU A 470 10.93 19.79 -9.83
C LEU A 470 10.80 21.23 -10.36
N GLY A 471 9.88 22.02 -9.82
CA GLY A 471 9.75 23.43 -10.16
C GLY A 471 11.04 24.21 -9.94
N LEU A 472 11.69 24.03 -8.77
CA LEU A 472 12.99 24.62 -8.46
C LEU A 472 14.07 24.20 -9.47
N THR A 473 14.12 22.90 -9.80
CA THR A 473 15.08 22.34 -10.78
C THR A 473 14.92 23.01 -12.14
N LEU A 474 13.68 23.15 -12.63
CA LEU A 474 13.40 23.79 -13.92
C LEU A 474 13.82 25.26 -13.92
N VAL A 475 13.52 26.01 -12.85
CA VAL A 475 13.90 27.43 -12.71
C VAL A 475 15.43 27.58 -12.69
N VAL A 476 16.13 26.79 -11.88
CA VAL A 476 17.59 26.86 -11.77
C VAL A 476 18.25 26.53 -13.11
N LEU A 477 17.79 25.49 -13.81
CA LEU A 477 18.31 25.13 -15.12
C LEU A 477 17.99 26.17 -16.20
N ALA A 478 16.82 26.80 -16.16
CA ALA A 478 16.46 27.87 -17.08
C ALA A 478 17.36 29.09 -16.90
N VAL A 479 17.57 29.54 -15.65
CA VAL A 479 18.51 30.63 -15.35
C VAL A 479 19.94 30.27 -15.77
N HIS A 480 20.37 29.03 -15.51
CA HIS A 480 21.68 28.53 -15.93
C HIS A 480 21.85 28.54 -17.46
N ALA A 481 20.82 28.17 -18.21
CA ALA A 481 20.81 28.21 -19.67
C ALA A 481 20.74 29.64 -20.24
N ILE A 482 20.03 30.56 -19.58
CA ILE A 482 19.99 31.99 -19.98
C ILE A 482 21.37 32.63 -19.81
N ARG A 483 22.07 32.33 -18.70
CA ARG A 483 23.42 32.84 -18.41
C ARG A 483 24.50 32.21 -19.30
N TYR A 484 24.22 31.08 -19.95
CA TYR A 484 25.14 30.45 -20.89
C TYR A 484 25.36 31.34 -22.13
N LYS A 485 26.63 31.66 -22.38
CA LYS A 485 27.10 32.42 -23.56
C LYS A 485 27.66 31.43 -24.62
N PRO A 486 26.90 31.10 -25.68
CA PRO A 486 27.39 30.23 -26.75
C PRO A 486 28.48 30.97 -27.55
N GLY A 487 29.76 30.76 -27.20
CA GLY A 487 30.91 31.36 -27.89
C GLY A 487 32.14 31.61 -27.02
N ALA A 488 31.97 31.77 -25.70
CA ALA A 488 33.09 32.16 -24.82
C ALA A 488 34.17 31.07 -24.63
N ASN A 489 33.92 29.82 -25.03
CA ASN A 489 34.91 28.73 -24.95
C ASN A 489 35.78 28.57 -26.21
N SER A 490 35.51 29.28 -27.33
CA SER A 490 36.39 29.18 -28.51
C SER A 490 37.65 30.06 -28.43
N GLU A 491 37.69 31.05 -27.54
CA GLU A 491 38.88 31.89 -27.35
C GLU A 491 39.95 31.23 -26.46
N SER A 492 39.56 30.33 -25.53
CA SER A 492 40.52 29.67 -24.63
C SER A 492 41.29 28.48 -25.22
N SER A 493 40.95 28.04 -26.44
CA SER A 493 41.56 26.88 -27.10
C SER A 493 42.57 27.24 -28.19
N HIS A 494 42.79 28.53 -28.50
CA HIS A 494 43.71 28.95 -29.55
C HIS A 494 45.13 29.30 -29.08
N GLU A 495 45.42 29.24 -27.77
CA GLU A 495 46.72 29.66 -27.21
C GLU A 495 47.64 28.51 -26.76
N LYS A 496 47.30 27.25 -27.05
CA LYS A 496 48.15 26.09 -26.71
C LYS A 496 48.26 25.09 -27.87
N SER A 497 49.00 25.48 -28.90
CA SER A 497 49.68 24.54 -29.78
C SER A 497 50.66 25.27 -30.69
N GLU A 498 51.82 25.64 -30.16
CA GLU A 498 53.03 25.69 -30.98
C GLU A 498 53.47 24.25 -31.27
N PRO A 499 53.62 23.84 -32.54
CA PRO A 499 54.18 22.54 -32.87
C PRO A 499 55.71 22.59 -32.72
N LEU A 500 56.22 21.88 -31.71
CA LEU A 500 57.63 21.50 -31.56
C LEU A 500 57.95 20.43 -32.60
N LEU A 501 58.63 20.80 -33.70
CA LEU A 501 59.69 20.04 -34.42
C LEU A 501 59.93 20.64 -35.83
N PRO A 502 61.19 20.73 -36.31
CA PRO A 502 61.53 21.37 -37.57
C PRO A 502 61.32 20.41 -38.75
N VAL A 503 60.56 20.83 -39.76
CA VAL A 503 60.50 20.13 -41.05
C VAL A 503 61.55 20.72 -41.98
N THR A 504 62.61 19.96 -42.23
CA THR A 504 63.61 20.23 -43.26
C THR A 504 62.95 20.19 -44.64
N ARG A 505 63.08 21.29 -45.40
CA ARG A 505 62.61 21.40 -46.78
C ARG A 505 63.80 21.16 -47.71
N GLU A 506 63.84 20.03 -48.40
CA GLU A 506 64.81 19.81 -49.47
C GLU A 506 64.43 20.64 -50.71
N HIS A 507 65.35 21.50 -51.12
CA HIS A 507 65.34 22.15 -52.42
C HIS A 507 65.71 21.14 -53.51
N ARG A 508 64.81 20.93 -54.48
CA ARG A 508 65.20 20.54 -55.84
C ARG A 508 64.73 21.62 -56.80
N GLY A 509 65.70 22.37 -57.31
CA GLY A 509 65.50 23.26 -58.45
C GLY A 509 65.62 22.49 -59.76
N SER A 510 64.81 22.87 -60.73
CA SER A 510 65.16 22.78 -62.15
C SER A 510 64.53 23.97 -62.87
N ASN A 511 65.40 24.68 -63.58
CA ASN A 511 65.20 25.97 -64.22
C ASN A 511 64.22 25.97 -65.41
N THR A 512 63.90 27.21 -65.83
CA THR A 512 63.58 27.67 -67.20
C THR A 512 62.20 27.26 -67.76
N SER A 513 61.35 28.15 -68.30
CA SER A 513 61.62 29.35 -69.10
C SER A 513 60.49 30.41 -69.00
N GLN A 514 60.89 31.65 -69.23
CA GLN A 514 60.06 32.82 -69.52
C GLN A 514 59.21 32.61 -70.78
N THR A 515 58.01 33.23 -70.84
CA THR A 515 57.60 34.15 -71.91
C THR A 515 56.31 34.89 -71.52
N SER A 516 56.18 36.08 -72.10
CA SER A 516 55.27 37.18 -71.79
C SER A 516 54.51 37.63 -73.04
N SER A 517 53.22 37.96 -72.92
CA SER A 517 52.48 38.94 -73.77
C SER A 517 51.01 38.99 -73.28
N LEU A 518 50.48 40.10 -72.75
CA LEU A 518 50.02 41.37 -73.36
C LEU A 518 48.83 41.25 -74.33
N GLN A 519 47.68 41.85 -73.90
CA GLN A 519 46.68 42.67 -74.64
C GLN A 519 45.99 42.04 -75.88
N ASN A 520 44.74 42.33 -76.29
CA ASN A 520 43.81 43.44 -76.07
C ASN A 520 42.39 43.07 -76.57
N GLN A 521 41.38 43.74 -75.99
CA GLN A 521 40.15 44.34 -76.56
C GLN A 521 39.18 43.68 -77.58
N ASN A 522 37.90 43.88 -77.23
CA ASN A 522 36.71 44.24 -78.03
C ASN A 522 36.08 43.19 -78.96
N GLN A 523 34.79 42.88 -78.73
CA GLN A 523 33.64 43.45 -79.47
C GLN A 523 32.31 42.79 -79.03
N HIS A 524 31.22 43.38 -79.49
CA HIS A 524 29.93 43.58 -78.85
C HIS A 524 28.79 43.05 -79.75
N LEU A 525 27.59 42.84 -79.18
CA LEU A 525 26.28 42.64 -79.85
C LEU A 525 26.10 41.31 -80.63
N SER A 526 24.92 40.73 -80.86
CA SER A 526 23.52 40.81 -80.40
C SER A 526 22.72 39.92 -81.39
N THR A 527 21.48 39.56 -81.04
CA THR A 527 20.30 39.23 -81.88
C THR A 527 19.78 37.79 -81.68
N ARG A 528 18.61 37.62 -81.04
CA ARG A 528 17.23 37.55 -81.60
C ARG A 528 17.00 36.22 -82.36
N LYS A 529 15.87 35.51 -82.30
CA LYS A 529 14.51 35.73 -81.78
C LYS A 529 13.69 34.44 -82.05
N THR A 530 12.61 34.24 -81.27
CA THR A 530 11.29 33.62 -81.66
C THR A 530 11.24 32.21 -82.27
N GLY A 531 10.31 31.33 -81.93
CA GLY A 531 9.05 31.45 -81.19
C GLY A 531 8.21 30.18 -81.45
N GLY A 532 6.97 30.14 -80.97
CA GLY A 532 5.96 29.20 -81.49
C GLY A 532 5.22 28.37 -80.44
N TYR A 533 3.93 28.63 -80.33
CA TYR A 533 2.92 28.07 -79.43
C TYR A 533 2.49 26.63 -79.75
N GLY A 534 1.97 25.92 -78.74
CA GLY A 534 0.63 25.30 -78.85
C GLY A 534 0.46 23.78 -78.70
N ASN A 535 -0.36 23.39 -77.70
CA ASN A 535 -1.32 22.26 -77.65
C ASN A 535 -0.88 20.81 -77.24
N ILE A 536 -1.10 20.47 -75.95
CA ILE A 536 -2.02 19.47 -75.32
C ILE A 536 -2.44 18.20 -76.14
N PRO A 537 -2.76 16.99 -75.58
CA PRO A 537 -2.25 16.17 -74.44
C PRO A 537 -2.10 14.64 -74.81
N ALA A 538 -1.74 13.77 -73.84
CA ALA A 538 -2.48 12.52 -73.45
C ALA A 538 -1.60 11.39 -72.83
N ILE A 539 -1.93 11.09 -71.57
CA ILE A 539 -2.06 9.78 -70.87
C ILE A 539 -1.50 8.50 -71.54
N SER A 540 -0.65 7.72 -70.81
CA SER A 540 -0.95 6.33 -70.32
C SER A 540 0.26 5.40 -70.13
N ARG A 541 0.38 4.88 -68.90
CA ARG A 541 0.63 3.47 -68.49
C ARG A 541 1.98 2.77 -68.73
N THR A 542 2.67 2.56 -67.59
CA THR A 542 3.20 1.28 -67.02
C THR A 542 3.60 0.11 -67.92
N ALA A 543 4.83 -0.41 -67.75
CA ALA A 543 5.14 -1.76 -67.23
C ALA A 543 6.67 -2.01 -67.15
N SER A 544 7.11 -2.72 -66.10
CA SER A 544 8.38 -3.48 -65.96
C SER A 544 8.50 -4.57 -67.07
N PRO A 545 9.57 -5.43 -67.22
CA PRO A 545 10.62 -5.83 -66.25
C PRO A 545 12.04 -6.26 -66.78
N VAL A 546 13.00 -6.43 -65.84
CA VAL A 546 13.96 -7.58 -65.65
C VAL A 546 15.15 -7.93 -66.61
N LYS A 547 16.29 -8.25 -65.94
CA LYS A 547 17.51 -9.09 -66.28
C LYS A 547 18.49 -8.52 -67.34
N SER A 548 19.80 -8.80 -67.34
CA SER A 548 20.72 -9.85 -66.83
C SER A 548 22.12 -9.21 -66.57
N GLY A 549 23.10 -9.69 -65.82
CA GLY A 549 23.56 -11.05 -65.51
C GLY A 549 24.71 -11.45 -66.45
N HIS A 550 25.98 -11.35 -66.00
CA HIS A 550 27.06 -12.26 -66.41
C HIS A 550 28.33 -12.13 -65.53
N GLU A 551 28.73 -13.27 -64.95
CA GLU A 551 30.04 -13.57 -64.35
C GLU A 551 31.03 -14.05 -65.41
N GLN A 552 32.34 -13.82 -65.19
CA GLN A 552 33.38 -14.73 -65.65
C GLN A 552 34.63 -14.70 -64.73
N PHE A 553 35.21 -15.89 -64.59
CA PHE A 553 36.27 -16.40 -63.72
C PHE A 553 37.68 -15.78 -63.87
N GLY A 554 38.53 -15.96 -62.85
CA GLY A 554 39.96 -16.31 -63.04
C GLY A 554 41.01 -15.70 -62.10
N ASP A 555 41.59 -16.57 -61.26
CA ASP A 555 42.99 -16.63 -60.80
C ASP A 555 43.45 -15.99 -59.46
N GLU A 556 44.04 -16.87 -58.63
CA GLU A 556 44.70 -16.65 -57.34
C GLU A 556 46.15 -16.15 -57.50
N VAL A 557 46.58 -15.13 -56.74
CA VAL A 557 47.99 -14.91 -56.37
C VAL A 557 48.08 -14.26 -54.97
N TRP A 558 48.92 -14.85 -54.11
CA TRP A 558 49.29 -14.43 -52.76
C TRP A 558 49.98 -13.04 -52.66
N GLY A 559 49.69 -12.26 -51.61
CA GLY A 559 50.59 -11.18 -51.15
C GLY A 559 49.98 -10.03 -50.34
N MET A 560 50.20 -10.07 -49.01
CA MET A 560 50.35 -9.00 -47.99
C MET A 560 49.56 -7.65 -48.09
N PRO A 561 49.09 -7.09 -46.95
CA PRO A 561 48.15 -5.97 -46.92
C PRO A 561 48.82 -4.62 -47.25
N ARG A 562 48.30 -3.92 -48.26
CA ARG A 562 48.64 -2.50 -48.52
C ARG A 562 47.80 -1.59 -47.63
N GLY A 563 48.49 -0.68 -46.95
CA GLY A 563 47.97 0.21 -45.92
C GLY A 563 46.75 1.03 -46.35
N SER A 564 45.81 1.15 -45.42
CA SER A 564 44.69 2.09 -45.53
C SER A 564 45.22 3.52 -45.56
N TYR A 565 44.94 4.21 -46.65
CA TYR A 565 45.06 5.65 -46.73
C TYR A 565 44.23 6.28 -45.60
N ASN A 566 44.90 7.08 -44.76
CA ASN A 566 44.28 7.92 -43.75
C ASN A 566 43.28 8.87 -44.43
N ALA A 567 41.98 8.58 -44.28
CA ALA A 567 40.95 9.57 -44.50
C ALA A 567 41.18 10.69 -43.48
N GLN A 568 41.63 11.85 -43.96
CA GLN A 568 41.64 13.09 -43.18
C GLN A 568 40.22 13.34 -42.68
N ALA A 569 40.01 13.11 -41.38
CA ALA A 569 38.78 13.45 -40.71
C ALA A 569 38.63 14.97 -40.75
N VAL A 570 37.79 15.47 -41.66
CA VAL A 570 37.29 16.85 -41.64
C VAL A 570 36.63 17.04 -40.27
N SER A 571 37.31 17.74 -39.37
CA SER A 571 36.77 18.11 -38.08
C SER A 571 35.59 19.06 -38.32
N LYS A 572 34.37 18.52 -38.35
CA LYS A 572 33.16 19.32 -38.32
C LYS A 572 33.23 20.17 -37.05
N VAL A 573 33.50 21.47 -37.21
CA VAL A 573 33.39 22.48 -36.15
C VAL A 573 31.97 22.38 -35.60
N LYS A 574 31.82 21.76 -34.42
CA LYS A 574 30.53 21.66 -33.75
C LYS A 574 30.13 23.09 -33.36
N ARG A 575 29.11 23.63 -34.04
CA ARG A 575 28.49 24.92 -33.65
C ARG A 575 28.20 24.91 -32.15
N PRO A 576 28.43 26.00 -31.42
CA PRO A 576 28.14 26.04 -29.99
C PRO A 576 26.67 25.69 -29.76
N PRO A 577 26.35 24.81 -28.80
CA PRO A 577 24.98 24.37 -28.58
C PRO A 577 24.10 25.58 -28.28
N SER A 578 22.92 25.64 -28.87
CA SER A 578 21.93 26.67 -28.54
C SER A 578 21.58 26.58 -27.04
N ARG A 579 21.08 27.67 -26.44
CA ARG A 579 20.66 27.68 -25.03
C ARG A 579 19.63 26.58 -24.72
N LEU A 580 18.77 26.25 -25.68
CA LEU A 580 17.78 25.17 -25.55
C LEU A 580 18.43 23.77 -25.55
N VAL A 581 19.42 23.54 -26.43
CA VAL A 581 20.20 22.29 -26.42
C VAL A 581 21.03 22.17 -25.13
N TYR A 582 21.57 23.28 -24.64
CA TYR A 582 22.27 23.34 -23.36
C TYR A 582 21.32 23.01 -22.19
N PHE A 583 20.14 23.62 -22.13
CA PHE A 583 19.12 23.31 -21.13
C PHE A 583 18.75 21.81 -21.16
N GLY A 584 18.43 21.27 -22.35
CA GLY A 584 18.07 19.85 -22.51
C GLY A 584 19.18 18.90 -22.04
N LYS A 585 20.44 19.21 -22.34
CA LYS A 585 21.59 18.42 -21.87
C LYS A 585 21.71 18.43 -20.35
N ASN A 586 21.60 19.60 -19.71
CA ASN A 586 21.69 19.71 -18.25
C ASN A 586 20.48 19.06 -17.56
N MET A 587 19.29 19.20 -18.14
CA MET A 587 18.08 18.52 -17.65
C MET A 587 18.25 16.99 -17.72
N PHE A 588 18.78 16.45 -18.82
CA PHE A 588 19.06 15.02 -18.94
C PHE A 588 20.11 14.54 -17.91
N GLN A 589 21.15 15.34 -17.66
CA GLN A 589 22.16 15.04 -16.64
C GLN A 589 21.58 14.94 -15.22
N VAL A 590 20.52 15.71 -14.92
CA VAL A 590 19.79 15.59 -13.65
C VAL A 590 18.80 14.42 -13.70
N ALA A 591 17.96 14.36 -14.74
CA ALA A 591 16.82 13.46 -14.81
C ALA A 591 17.22 11.99 -14.84
N TRP A 592 18.23 11.61 -15.63
CA TRP A 592 18.65 10.21 -15.77
C TRP A 592 19.03 9.55 -14.43
N PRO A 593 19.98 10.08 -13.64
CA PRO A 593 20.34 9.46 -12.36
C PRO A 593 19.20 9.52 -11.34
N VAL A 594 18.37 10.57 -11.37
CA VAL A 594 17.22 10.72 -10.45
C VAL A 594 16.15 9.68 -10.73
N LEU A 595 15.81 9.47 -12.01
CA LEU A 595 14.85 8.45 -12.42
C LEU A 595 15.38 7.05 -12.12
N LEU A 596 16.66 6.78 -12.38
CA LEU A 596 17.28 5.50 -12.01
C LEU A 596 17.20 5.24 -10.50
N LEU A 597 17.56 6.22 -9.66
CA LEU A 597 17.46 6.09 -8.21
C LEU A 597 16.00 5.90 -7.77
N TYR A 598 15.07 6.68 -8.33
CA TYR A 598 13.65 6.57 -8.00
C TYR A 598 13.10 5.20 -8.36
N SER A 599 13.40 4.70 -9.55
CA SER A 599 13.03 3.34 -9.97
C SER A 599 13.64 2.27 -9.06
N TRP A 600 14.89 2.43 -8.63
CA TRP A 600 15.51 1.52 -7.67
C TRP A 600 14.85 1.58 -6.28
N LEU A 601 14.51 2.77 -5.78
CA LEU A 601 13.79 2.94 -4.51
C LEU A 601 12.38 2.34 -4.56
N ILE A 602 11.71 2.49 -5.70
CA ILE A 602 10.40 1.88 -5.95
C ILE A 602 10.50 0.35 -6.02
N TRP A 603 11.58 -0.19 -6.59
CA TRP A 603 11.76 -1.63 -6.75
C TRP A 603 12.15 -2.31 -5.43
N THR A 604 12.96 -1.65 -4.61
CA THR A 604 13.57 -2.24 -3.41
C THR A 604 12.80 -2.02 -2.11
N GLY A 605 11.73 -1.21 -2.11
CA GLY A 605 10.96 -0.98 -0.89
C GLY A 605 9.50 -0.81 -1.20
#